data_AF-A0A973KQH6-F1
#
_entry.id   AF-A0A973KQH6-F1
#
_cell.length_a   1.000
_cell.length_b   1.000
_cell.length_c   1.000
_cell.angle_alpha   90.00
_cell.angle_beta   90.00
_cell.angle_gamma   90.00
#
_symmetry.space_group_name_H-M   'P 1'
#
loop_
_entity.id
_entity.type
_entity.pdbx_description
1 polymer ?
#
loop_
_entity_poly.entity_id
_entity_poly.type
_entity_poly.pdbx_seq_one_letter_code
_entity_poly.pdbx_strand_id
1 'polypeptide(L)'
;MAFRSGDEQGVRNHLALPSTWCNWWDEVHDLNADIAYGWPPEHLVADPSDPNPWFWHWCSRQERWMAQATTEHTLVSREPLHIEPSLLWPCCGAHGFVRDGRWINA
;
A
#
# COMPACT_ATOMS: atom_id res chain seq x y z
N MET A 1 27.24 -0.94 -2.57
CA MET A 1 26.42 -0.76 -3.79
C MET A 1 25.46 0.39 -3.53
N ALA A 2 25.66 1.51 -4.22
CA ALA A 2 24.79 2.68 -4.12
C ALA A 2 23.65 2.51 -5.12
N PHE A 3 22.41 2.39 -4.65
CA PHE A 3 21.22 2.41 -5.48
C PHE A 3 21.09 3.82 -6.08
N ARG A 4 21.47 3.96 -7.35
CA ARG A 4 21.23 5.19 -8.11
C ARG A 4 19.75 5.26 -8.46
N SER A 5 19.04 6.06 -7.69
CA SER A 5 17.94 6.95 -8.06
C SER A 5 17.70 7.14 -9.56
N GLY A 6 16.94 6.24 -10.16
CA GLY A 6 15.94 6.51 -11.20
C GLY A 6 14.76 5.65 -10.74
N ASP A 7 13.62 6.19 -10.31
CA ASP A 7 12.82 7.21 -10.96
C ASP A 7 12.09 8.08 -9.92
N GLU A 8 11.88 9.35 -10.22
CA GLU A 8 10.75 10.16 -9.73
C GLU A 8 10.42 10.09 -8.22
N GLN A 9 11.35 10.54 -7.38
CA GLN A 9 11.05 11.13 -6.05
C GLN A 9 10.31 12.48 -6.18
N GLY A 10 9.58 12.70 -7.28
CA GLY A 10 8.70 13.83 -7.44
C GLY A 10 7.52 13.64 -6.50
N VAL A 11 7.16 14.70 -5.80
CA VAL A 11 5.89 14.84 -5.08
C VAL A 11 4.77 14.49 -6.07
N ARG A 12 4.36 13.22 -6.13
CA ARG A 12 3.27 12.78 -7.00
C ARG A 12 2.01 13.37 -6.40
N ASN A 13 1.21 14.08 -7.19
CA ASN A 13 -0.03 14.67 -6.69
C ASN A 13 -0.97 13.55 -6.22
N HIS A 14 -1.73 13.80 -5.16
CA HIS A 14 -2.74 12.91 -4.59
C HIS A 14 -3.63 12.25 -5.66
N LEU A 15 -3.98 12.99 -6.73
CA LEU A 15 -4.84 12.51 -7.80
C LEU A 15 -4.23 11.41 -8.68
N ALA A 16 -2.90 11.22 -8.66
CA ALA A 16 -2.24 10.14 -9.39
C ALA A 16 -2.20 8.89 -8.51
N LEU A 17 -3.25 8.06 -8.60
CA LEU A 17 -3.37 6.83 -7.81
C LEU A 17 -2.23 5.83 -8.15
N PRO A 18 -1.72 5.07 -7.16
CA PRO A 18 -0.64 4.12 -7.37
C PRO A 18 -0.83 3.16 -8.53
N SER A 19 -2.05 2.68 -8.79
CA SER A 19 -2.34 1.78 -9.92
C SER A 19 -1.97 2.36 -11.30
N THR A 20 -1.93 3.68 -11.42
CA THR A 20 -1.68 4.38 -12.71
C THR A 20 -0.20 4.51 -13.06
N TRP A 21 0.69 4.31 -12.08
CA TRP A 21 2.12 4.60 -12.26
C TRP A 21 3.05 3.57 -11.62
N CYS A 22 2.59 2.76 -10.67
CA CYS A 22 3.39 1.73 -10.02
C CYS A 22 3.40 0.47 -10.90
N ASN A 23 4.16 0.52 -11.98
CA ASN A 23 4.29 -0.57 -12.96
C ASN A 23 5.45 -1.53 -12.66
N TRP A 24 6.17 -1.32 -11.56
CA TRP A 24 7.24 -2.18 -11.08
C TRP A 24 6.81 -3.10 -9.93
N TRP A 25 5.52 -3.09 -9.56
CA TRP A 25 4.88 -4.10 -8.71
C TRP A 25 4.12 -5.09 -9.58
N ASP A 26 3.96 -6.33 -9.11
CA ASP A 26 3.26 -7.37 -9.88
C ASP A 26 1.77 -7.02 -10.02
N GLU A 27 1.17 -6.51 -8.94
CA GLU A 27 -0.24 -6.13 -8.87
C GLU A 27 -0.40 -4.88 -8.00
N VAL A 28 -1.21 -3.92 -8.46
CA VAL A 28 -1.60 -2.73 -7.70
C VAL A 28 -3.07 -2.42 -7.96
N HIS A 29 -3.83 -2.23 -6.89
CA HIS A 29 -5.26 -2.00 -6.90
C HIS A 29 -5.60 -0.79 -6.03
N ASP A 30 -6.45 0.09 -6.55
CA ASP A 30 -6.93 1.23 -5.78
C ASP A 30 -8.09 0.80 -4.89
N LEU A 31 -8.02 1.15 -3.61
CA LEU A 31 -9.09 0.88 -2.65
C LEU A 31 -10.01 2.10 -2.50
N ASN A 32 -9.43 3.30 -2.47
CA ASN A 32 -10.12 4.58 -2.54
C ASN A 32 -9.13 5.68 -3.01
N ALA A 33 -9.51 6.96 -2.85
CA ALA A 33 -8.68 8.09 -3.27
C ALA A 33 -7.35 8.20 -2.52
N ASP A 34 -7.29 7.74 -1.27
CA ASP A 34 -6.15 7.90 -0.36
C ASP A 34 -5.37 6.58 -0.12
N ILE A 35 -5.88 5.44 -0.60
CA ILE A 35 -5.35 4.11 -0.28
C ILE A 35 -5.36 3.20 -1.51
N ALA A 36 -4.23 2.53 -1.74
CA ALA A 36 -4.10 1.42 -2.68
C ALA A 36 -3.37 0.25 -2.01
N TYR A 37 -3.46 -0.94 -2.59
CA TYR A 37 -2.74 -2.12 -2.13
C TYR A 37 -2.14 -2.88 -3.31
N GLY A 38 -1.18 -3.75 -3.03
CA GLY A 38 -0.56 -4.57 -4.06
C GLY A 38 0.40 -5.60 -3.49
N TRP A 39 0.84 -6.50 -4.38
CA TRP A 39 1.91 -7.45 -4.06
C TRP A 39 3.17 -7.00 -4.79
N PRO A 40 4.25 -6.66 -4.06
CA PRO A 40 5.52 -6.38 -4.68
C PRO A 40 6.13 -7.67 -5.27
N PRO A 41 6.99 -7.56 -6.28
CA PRO A 41 7.74 -8.71 -6.80
C PRO A 41 8.62 -9.32 -5.72
N GLU A 42 8.86 -10.64 -5.80
CA GLU A 42 9.55 -11.44 -4.79
C GLU A 42 10.88 -10.82 -4.29
N HIS A 43 11.64 -10.17 -5.18
CA HIS A 43 12.93 -9.57 -4.83
C HIS A 43 12.83 -8.30 -3.96
N LEU A 44 11.63 -7.73 -3.78
CA LEU A 44 11.37 -6.60 -2.88
C LEU A 44 10.72 -7.04 -1.56
N VAL A 45 10.25 -8.30 -1.47
CA VAL A 45 9.65 -8.84 -0.26
C VAL A 45 10.73 -9.50 0.60
N ALA A 46 10.79 -9.16 1.90
CA ALA A 46 11.75 -9.77 2.82
C ALA A 46 11.47 -11.27 3.07
N ASP A 47 10.20 -11.64 3.06
CA ASP A 47 9.71 -13.01 3.13
C ASP A 47 8.74 -13.27 1.97
N PRO A 48 9.18 -13.96 0.90
CA PRO A 48 8.32 -14.29 -0.25
C PRO A 48 7.12 -15.17 0.11
N SER A 49 7.10 -15.78 1.29
CA SER A 49 5.97 -16.59 1.77
C SER A 49 4.93 -15.76 2.55
N ASP A 50 5.18 -14.48 2.81
CA ASP A 50 4.20 -13.59 3.43
C ASP A 50 3.01 -13.39 2.49
N PRO A 51 1.81 -13.88 2.86
CA PRO A 51 0.64 -13.76 2.00
C PRO A 51 0.10 -12.32 1.95
N ASN A 52 0.52 -11.44 2.86
CA ASN A 52 -0.07 -10.11 3.00
C ASN A 52 0.29 -9.17 1.85
N PRO A 53 -0.67 -8.35 1.39
CA PRO A 53 -0.36 -7.25 0.50
C PRO A 53 0.42 -6.16 1.24
N TRP A 54 1.12 -5.35 0.46
CA TRP A 54 1.62 -4.06 0.92
C TRP A 54 0.61 -2.97 0.56
N PHE A 55 0.61 -1.89 1.34
CA PHE A 55 -0.34 -0.81 1.16
C PHE A 55 0.37 0.51 0.85
N TRP A 56 -0.22 1.27 -0.06
CA TRP A 56 0.09 2.67 -0.29
C TRP A 56 -0.97 3.52 0.41
N HIS A 57 -0.54 4.60 1.07
CA HIS A 57 -1.45 5.63 1.54
C HIS A 57 -0.97 7.03 1.13
N TRP A 58 -1.90 7.96 0.93
CA TRP A 58 -1.59 9.38 0.81
C TRP A 58 -1.28 9.96 2.18
N CYS A 59 -0.04 10.36 2.41
CA CYS A 59 0.36 11.01 3.65
C CYS A 59 0.14 12.51 3.55
N SER A 60 -0.98 13.01 4.09
CA SER A 60 -1.31 14.44 4.08
C SER A 60 -0.28 15.34 4.76
N ARG A 61 0.51 14.81 5.70
CA ARG A 61 1.58 15.58 6.38
C ARG A 61 2.85 15.73 5.54
N GLN A 62 3.12 14.76 4.67
CA GLN A 62 4.31 14.76 3.82
C GLN A 62 3.97 15.07 2.36
N GLU A 63 2.68 15.25 2.05
CA GLU A 63 2.13 15.49 0.73
C GLU A 63 2.65 14.49 -0.32
N ARG A 64 2.67 13.20 0.03
CA ARG A 64 3.15 12.13 -0.88
C ARG A 64 2.51 10.79 -0.59
N TRP A 65 2.49 9.93 -1.61
CA TRP A 65 2.18 8.52 -1.47
C TRP A 65 3.31 7.77 -0.74
N MET A 66 2.93 6.95 0.22
CA MET A 66 3.84 6.21 1.10
C MET A 66 3.45 4.74 1.10
N ALA A 67 4.36 3.88 0.63
CA ALA A 67 4.21 2.44 0.78
C ALA A 67 4.56 2.02 2.21
N GLN A 68 3.82 1.04 2.72
CA GLN A 68 4.14 0.35 3.95
C GLN A 68 3.78 -1.13 3.82
N ALA A 69 4.76 -1.97 4.14
CA ALA A 69 4.57 -3.38 4.44
C ALA A 69 4.20 -3.54 5.91
N THR A 70 3.44 -4.57 6.24
CA THR A 70 3.12 -4.87 7.62
C THR A 70 2.78 -6.34 7.75
N THR A 71 3.58 -7.03 8.56
CA THR A 71 3.38 -8.44 8.92
C THR A 71 2.37 -8.60 10.05
N GLU A 72 1.83 -7.50 10.58
CA GLU A 72 0.87 -7.53 11.70
C GLU A 72 -0.56 -7.85 11.22
N HIS A 73 -0.77 -7.90 9.91
CA HIS A 73 -2.04 -8.28 9.30
C HIS A 73 -2.07 -9.77 8.96
N THR A 74 -3.29 -10.30 8.92
CA THR A 74 -3.62 -11.63 8.44
C THR A 74 -4.54 -11.45 7.25
N LEU A 75 -4.12 -11.94 6.09
CA LEU A 75 -4.97 -12.06 4.92
C LEU A 75 -6.07 -13.10 5.18
N VAL A 76 -7.32 -12.65 5.24
CA VAL A 76 -8.51 -13.52 5.37
C VAL A 76 -9.02 -13.96 4.00
N SER A 77 -9.03 -13.04 3.03
CA SER A 77 -9.42 -13.29 1.64
C SER A 77 -8.68 -12.36 0.70
N ARG A 78 -8.22 -12.87 -0.46
CA ARG A 78 -7.58 -12.06 -1.50
C ARG A 78 -8.59 -11.33 -2.38
N GLU A 79 -9.73 -11.96 -2.69
CA GLU A 79 -10.76 -11.41 -3.58
C GLU A 79 -12.18 -11.79 -3.10
N PRO A 80 -13.00 -10.84 -2.61
CA PRO A 80 -12.62 -9.44 -2.36
C PRO A 80 -11.60 -9.36 -1.21
N LEU A 81 -10.76 -8.33 -1.21
CA LEU A 81 -9.70 -8.18 -0.21
C LEU A 81 -10.29 -8.05 1.21
N HIS A 82 -9.82 -8.88 2.14
CA HIS A 82 -10.15 -8.81 3.56
C HIS A 82 -8.89 -9.09 4.39
N ILE A 83 -8.56 -8.18 5.32
CA ILE A 83 -7.46 -8.35 6.27
C ILE A 83 -7.89 -8.05 7.71
N GLU A 84 -7.23 -8.68 8.68
CA GLU A 84 -7.38 -8.39 10.11
C GLU A 84 -6.00 -8.27 10.80
N PRO A 85 -5.80 -7.40 11.81
CA PRO A 85 -6.71 -6.36 12.31
C PRO A 85 -6.65 -5.08 11.45
N SER A 86 -7.00 -3.91 12.01
CA SER A 86 -6.91 -2.63 11.29
C SER A 86 -5.49 -2.24 10.88
N LEU A 87 -5.38 -1.45 9.81
CA LEU A 87 -4.19 -0.72 9.38
C LEU A 87 -4.12 0.64 10.08
N LEU A 88 -2.99 0.95 10.71
CA LEU A 88 -2.70 2.27 11.27
C LEU A 88 -1.42 2.83 10.64
N TRP A 89 -1.50 4.06 10.13
CA TRP A 89 -0.35 4.84 9.68
C TRP A 89 -0.02 5.96 10.67
N PRO A 90 0.94 5.76 11.60
CA PRO A 90 1.24 6.75 12.63
C PRO A 90 1.70 8.11 12.10
N CYS A 91 2.24 8.14 10.86
CA CYS A 91 2.77 9.36 10.28
C CYS A 91 1.70 10.44 10.05
N CYS A 92 0.48 10.06 9.67
CA CYS A 92 -0.64 10.98 9.41
C CYS A 92 -1.92 10.65 10.20
N GLY A 93 -1.97 9.50 10.89
CA GLY A 93 -3.12 9.07 11.68
C GLY A 93 -4.21 8.36 10.88
N ALA A 94 -3.99 8.03 9.61
CA ALA A 94 -4.93 7.23 8.83
C ALA A 94 -5.09 5.85 9.48
N HIS A 95 -6.34 5.47 9.80
CA HIS A 95 -6.66 4.26 10.55
C HIS A 95 -7.96 3.65 10.04
N GLY A 96 -7.95 2.35 9.74
CA GLY A 96 -9.14 1.65 9.27
C GLY A 96 -8.88 0.20 8.93
N PHE A 97 -9.88 -0.44 8.31
CA PHE A 97 -9.91 -1.86 7.98
C PHE A 97 -10.13 -2.04 6.49
N VAL A 98 -9.69 -3.18 5.94
CA VAL A 98 -10.19 -3.65 4.64
C VAL A 98 -11.10 -4.84 4.86
N ARG A 99 -12.37 -4.69 4.50
CA ARG A 99 -13.38 -5.76 4.55
C ARG A 99 -14.15 -5.79 3.25
N ASP A 100 -14.27 -6.97 2.66
CA ASP A 100 -15.01 -7.20 1.42
C ASP A 100 -14.61 -6.22 0.31
N GLY A 101 -13.31 -5.96 0.18
CA GLY A 101 -12.72 -5.12 -0.86
C GLY A 101 -12.94 -3.62 -0.63
N ARG A 102 -13.30 -3.20 0.59
CA ARG A 102 -13.59 -1.81 0.93
C ARG A 102 -12.82 -1.35 2.15
N TRP A 103 -12.37 -0.10 2.09
CA TRP A 103 -11.84 0.60 3.26
C TRP A 103 -12.96 1.03 4.21
N ILE A 104 -12.79 0.77 5.50
CA ILE A 104 -13.69 1.20 6.58
C ILE A 104 -12.86 1.96 7.60
N ASN A 105 -13.13 3.25 7.78
CA ASN A 105 -12.46 4.04 8.82
C ASN A 105 -12.77 3.48 10.22
N ALA A 106 -11.76 3.49 11.10
CA ALA A 106 -11.89 3.07 12.50
C ALA A 106 -12.34 4.23 13.41
#